data_AF-A0A7G5C3X5-F1
#
_entry.id   AF-A0A7G5C3X5-F1
#
_cell.length_a   1.000
_cell.length_b   1.000
_cell.length_c   1.000
_cell.angle_alpha   90.00
_cell.angle_beta   90.00
_cell.angle_gamma   90.00
#
_symmetry.space_group_name_H-M   'P 1'
#
loop_
_entity.id
_entity.type
_entity.pdbx_description
1 polymer ?
#
loop_
_entity_poly.entity_id
_entity_poly.type
_entity_poly.pdbx_seq_one_letter_code
_entity_poly.pdbx_strand_id
1 'polypeptide(L)'
;MPNNFNARLKIWGALLLAATLSSCSSSQDTLQNVDSSYHPPASSSIEHSPAEPTPEASGMTEPDLPPVAPSPSQSASSYESEPSQPSVEVSTIQPKPTEPASSRDQTFQSKTPSLAGIKLGTVEKDIVDNKGLPNDTYSLPGDDQNVNIWEYDGYSIGFNDKNKVVYVEINSSDVSTGIQHLRYGMKGSEAAELLGIPTEDQSNVLALEVSGGWLKLDLDPDTQQVLSLKLLSKDI
;
A
#
# COMPACT_ATOMS: atom_id res chain seq x y z
N MET A 1 -10.36 1.64 51.65
CA MET A 1 -10.90 3.03 51.76
C MET A 1 -10.78 3.68 50.39
N PRO A 2 -11.89 3.99 49.70
CA PRO A 2 -11.86 4.62 48.38
C PRO A 2 -11.96 6.14 48.52
N ASN A 3 -11.07 6.88 47.86
CA ASN A 3 -11.22 8.33 47.68
C ASN A 3 -11.54 8.63 46.22
N ASN A 4 -12.78 9.05 46.01
CA ASN A 4 -13.26 9.82 44.87
C ASN A 4 -12.52 11.17 44.81
N PHE A 5 -12.35 11.77 43.63
CA PHE A 5 -12.99 13.06 43.27
C PHE A 5 -12.63 13.51 41.85
N ASN A 6 -13.65 14.01 41.17
CA ASN A 6 -13.74 14.49 39.79
C ASN A 6 -12.95 15.79 39.52
N ALA A 7 -12.57 16.01 38.26
CA ALA A 7 -12.65 17.34 37.65
C ALA A 7 -12.84 17.26 36.13
N ARG A 8 -14.08 17.54 35.70
CA ARG A 8 -14.44 17.90 34.32
C ARG A 8 -14.18 19.39 34.15
N LEU A 9 -13.41 19.80 33.14
CA LEU A 9 -13.39 21.19 32.70
C LEU A 9 -13.86 21.25 31.24
N LYS A 10 -15.11 21.67 31.08
CA LYS A 10 -15.69 22.08 29.81
C LYS A 10 -15.36 23.56 29.62
N ILE A 11 -14.64 23.91 28.55
CA ILE A 11 -14.49 25.31 28.13
C ILE A 11 -15.34 25.48 26.88
N TRP A 12 -16.38 26.28 27.03
CA TRP A 12 -17.18 26.85 25.96
C TRP A 12 -16.40 28.03 25.38
N GLY A 13 -16.04 27.96 24.09
CA GLY A 13 -15.37 29.04 23.37
C GLY A 13 -16.32 29.59 22.32
N ALA A 14 -16.65 30.87 22.46
CA ALA A 14 -17.73 31.56 21.79
C ALA A 14 -17.56 31.73 20.27
N LEU A 15 -18.71 31.65 19.63
CA LEU A 15 -19.06 32.08 18.27
C LEU A 15 -18.60 33.53 18.01
N LEU A 16 -17.77 33.76 16.99
CA LEU A 16 -17.63 35.08 16.37
C LEU A 16 -17.99 34.95 14.89
N LEU A 17 -19.22 35.39 14.58
CA LEU A 17 -19.69 35.70 13.24
C LEU A 17 -18.85 36.85 12.68
N ALA A 18 -18.05 36.58 11.65
CA ALA A 18 -17.55 37.59 10.74
C ALA A 18 -18.28 37.43 9.40
N ALA A 19 -19.13 38.39 9.11
CA ALA A 19 -19.80 38.56 7.82
C ALA A 19 -18.86 39.23 6.81
N THR A 20 -19.36 39.31 5.56
CA THR A 20 -18.92 40.19 4.46
C THR A 20 -17.85 39.57 3.54
N LEU A 21 -17.84 39.65 2.20
CA LEU A 21 -18.56 40.42 1.18
C LEU A 21 -18.73 39.61 -0.13
N SER A 22 -19.71 40.02 -0.92
CA SER A 22 -20.03 39.65 -2.31
C SER A 22 -18.84 39.52 -3.28
N SER A 23 -18.95 38.59 -4.24
CA SER A 23 -18.57 38.89 -5.62
C SER A 23 -19.41 38.10 -6.63
N CYS A 24 -20.21 38.84 -7.39
CA CYS A 24 -20.85 38.42 -8.63
C CYS A 24 -19.84 38.51 -9.79
N SER A 25 -19.97 37.65 -10.79
CA SER A 25 -19.99 37.96 -12.24
C SER A 25 -19.74 36.65 -12.98
N SER A 26 -20.73 35.99 -13.58
CA SER A 26 -21.34 36.33 -14.87
C SER A 26 -20.31 36.62 -15.97
N SER A 27 -20.07 35.65 -16.84
CA SER A 27 -19.81 35.86 -18.28
C SER A 27 -20.07 34.54 -19.00
N GLN A 28 -21.19 34.52 -19.74
CA GLN A 28 -21.36 33.73 -20.96
C GLN A 28 -20.61 34.45 -22.11
N ASP A 29 -20.58 33.80 -23.27
CA ASP A 29 -19.92 34.13 -24.54
C ASP A 29 -18.47 33.59 -24.64
N THR A 30 -18.07 32.87 -25.68
CA THR A 30 -18.50 32.95 -27.09
C THR A 30 -18.33 31.60 -27.79
N LEU A 31 -19.36 31.17 -28.52
CA LEU A 31 -19.22 30.24 -29.64
C LEU A 31 -18.40 30.93 -30.74
N GLN A 32 -17.18 30.45 -31.02
CA GLN A 32 -16.51 30.75 -32.28
C GLN A 32 -16.23 29.47 -33.05
N ASN A 33 -17.20 29.16 -33.89
CA ASN A 33 -17.08 28.41 -35.12
C ASN A 33 -15.95 29.03 -35.97
N VAL A 34 -14.84 28.32 -36.12
CA VAL A 34 -13.87 28.59 -37.18
C VAL A 34 -13.74 27.32 -38.00
N ASP A 35 -14.53 27.32 -39.07
CA ASP A 35 -14.31 26.50 -40.26
C ASP A 35 -12.90 26.82 -40.80
N SER A 36 -12.05 25.81 -40.88
CA SER A 36 -10.77 25.89 -41.59
C SER A 36 -10.47 24.54 -42.24
N SER A 37 -11.15 24.33 -43.37
CA SER A 37 -10.48 24.18 -44.67
C SER A 37 -9.04 23.66 -44.64
N TYR A 38 -8.91 22.33 -44.78
CA TYR A 38 -8.00 21.62 -45.69
C TYR A 38 -6.79 22.40 -46.26
N HIS A 39 -5.57 21.94 -45.93
CA HIS A 39 -4.61 21.42 -46.92
C HIS A 39 -3.42 20.70 -46.23
N PRO A 40 -3.10 19.44 -46.58
CA PRO A 40 -1.84 18.79 -46.23
C PRO A 40 -0.77 19.01 -47.31
N PRO A 41 0.49 19.29 -46.96
CA PRO A 41 1.64 18.93 -47.78
C PRO A 41 2.36 17.74 -47.11
N ALA A 42 2.32 16.57 -47.74
CA ALA A 42 3.27 16.11 -48.75
C ALA A 42 4.51 15.47 -48.11
N SER A 43 4.62 14.17 -48.38
CA SER A 43 5.74 13.27 -48.10
C SER A 43 7.10 13.88 -48.43
N SER A 44 8.08 13.62 -47.57
CA SER A 44 9.48 13.58 -47.94
C SER A 44 10.08 12.27 -47.45
N SER A 45 10.22 11.34 -48.38
CA SER A 45 11.06 10.15 -48.28
C SER A 45 12.52 10.52 -48.56
N ILE A 46 13.42 10.18 -47.65
CA ILE A 46 14.85 9.89 -47.88
C ILE A 46 15.19 8.84 -46.80
N GLU A 47 15.30 7.54 -47.09
CA GLU A 47 16.30 6.79 -47.86
C GLU A 47 17.68 6.66 -47.18
N HIS A 48 17.93 5.42 -46.73
CA HIS A 48 19.21 4.69 -46.57
C HIS A 48 20.34 5.24 -45.69
N SER A 49 20.66 4.53 -44.60
CA SER A 49 21.84 3.64 -44.60
C SER A 49 21.86 2.66 -43.41
N PRO A 50 22.29 1.39 -43.60
CA PRO A 50 22.38 0.36 -42.59
C PRO A 50 23.78 0.26 -41.96
N ALA A 51 23.85 -0.02 -40.66
CA ALA A 51 25.06 -0.55 -40.02
C ALA A 51 24.71 -1.38 -38.77
N GLU A 52 24.58 -2.69 -38.95
CA GLU A 52 24.98 -3.70 -37.97
C GLU A 52 26.51 -3.94 -38.11
N PRO A 53 27.15 -4.78 -37.29
CA PRO A 53 27.15 -4.87 -35.83
C PRO A 53 28.62 -4.78 -35.31
N THR A 54 28.82 -4.62 -34.00
CA THR A 54 30.15 -4.88 -33.40
C THR A 54 29.97 -5.79 -32.19
N PRO A 55 30.44 -7.04 -32.24
CA PRO A 55 30.52 -7.92 -31.09
C PRO A 55 31.89 -7.76 -30.44
N GLU A 56 31.97 -7.15 -29.27
CA GLU A 56 33.14 -7.30 -28.41
C GLU A 56 32.96 -8.56 -27.55
N ALA A 57 33.59 -9.64 -28.03
CA ALA A 57 33.93 -10.81 -27.25
C ALA A 57 35.36 -10.66 -26.71
N SER A 58 35.50 -10.54 -25.40
CA SER A 58 36.69 -10.89 -24.60
C SER A 58 36.37 -10.61 -23.13
N GLY A 59 36.56 -11.50 -22.18
CA GLY A 59 37.16 -12.82 -22.22
C GLY A 59 36.99 -13.48 -20.85
N MET A 60 37.18 -14.80 -20.84
CA MET A 60 37.41 -15.63 -19.67
C MET A 60 38.22 -14.93 -18.58
N THR A 61 37.83 -15.08 -17.32
CA THR A 61 38.67 -15.70 -16.28
C THR A 61 37.78 -16.13 -15.11
N GLU A 62 37.40 -17.40 -15.14
CA GLU A 62 37.15 -18.22 -13.95
C GLU A 62 38.51 -18.45 -13.25
N PRO A 63 38.56 -18.37 -11.91
CA PRO A 63 39.25 -19.45 -11.23
C PRO A 63 38.53 -19.91 -9.95
N ASP A 64 38.18 -21.19 -9.99
CA ASP A 64 38.71 -22.20 -9.07
C ASP A 64 38.26 -22.13 -7.59
N LEU A 65 37.18 -22.86 -7.34
CA LEU A 65 36.87 -23.48 -6.06
C LEU A 65 37.95 -24.51 -5.70
N PRO A 66 38.57 -24.48 -4.50
CA PRO A 66 39.18 -25.67 -3.95
C PRO A 66 38.11 -26.60 -3.32
N PRO A 67 38.11 -27.90 -3.65
CA PRO A 67 37.32 -28.94 -2.98
C PRO A 67 38.08 -29.54 -1.78
N VAL A 68 37.44 -30.53 -1.12
CA VAL A 68 37.99 -31.50 -0.14
C VAL A 68 37.91 -31.02 1.32
N ALA A 69 37.36 -31.71 2.33
CA ALA A 69 36.73 -33.03 2.51
C ALA A 69 36.03 -33.07 3.91
N PRO A 70 35.22 -34.11 4.22
CA PRO A 70 34.44 -34.21 5.45
C PRO A 70 35.11 -35.03 6.59
N SER A 71 34.40 -35.09 7.74
CA SER A 71 34.50 -36.03 8.89
C SER A 71 35.37 -35.62 10.11
N PRO A 72 35.20 -36.25 11.30
CA PRO A 72 33.98 -36.68 12.02
C PRO A 72 34.09 -36.41 13.55
N SER A 73 33.10 -36.90 14.34
CA SER A 73 33.08 -37.18 15.81
C SER A 73 31.96 -36.42 16.52
N GLN A 74 30.77 -37.01 16.74
CA GLN A 74 30.44 -37.92 17.84
C GLN A 74 31.10 -37.56 19.19
N SER A 75 30.29 -37.06 20.11
CA SER A 75 30.40 -37.41 21.52
C SER A 75 29.01 -37.39 22.13
N ALA A 76 28.50 -38.60 22.35
CA ALA A 76 27.46 -38.88 23.32
C ALA A 76 28.01 -38.60 24.72
N SER A 77 27.18 -38.04 25.60
CA SER A 77 27.31 -38.34 27.02
C SER A 77 25.92 -38.34 27.66
N SER A 78 25.46 -39.56 27.92
CA SER A 78 24.38 -39.91 28.83
C SER A 78 24.79 -39.60 30.27
N TYR A 79 23.87 -39.02 31.05
CA TYR A 79 23.69 -39.19 32.51
C TYR A 79 22.23 -38.75 32.78
N GLU A 80 21.24 -39.63 32.78
CA GLU A 80 20.79 -40.45 33.90
C GLU A 80 20.84 -39.74 35.26
N SER A 81 19.67 -39.28 35.73
CA SER A 81 19.19 -39.49 37.11
C SER A 81 17.76 -38.95 37.25
N GLU A 82 16.82 -39.90 37.30
CA GLU A 82 15.53 -39.78 37.98
C GLU A 82 15.78 -39.65 39.51
N PRO A 83 14.86 -39.03 40.29
CA PRO A 83 13.70 -39.80 40.75
C PRO A 83 12.38 -39.02 40.86
N SER A 84 11.33 -39.61 40.28
CA SER A 84 10.04 -39.94 40.89
C SER A 84 9.30 -38.96 41.83
N GLN A 85 8.05 -38.67 41.38
CA GLN A 85 6.78 -38.32 42.07
C GLN A 85 6.34 -36.83 42.09
N PRO A 86 5.02 -36.51 42.07
CA PRO A 86 3.82 -37.33 41.81
C PRO A 86 3.03 -36.90 40.55
N SER A 87 2.22 -37.84 40.05
CA SER A 87 1.29 -37.69 38.93
C SER A 87 0.26 -36.58 39.19
N VAL A 88 0.31 -35.52 38.37
CA VAL A 88 -0.80 -34.58 38.19
C VAL A 88 -1.24 -34.75 36.74
N GLU A 89 -2.43 -35.30 36.54
CA GLU A 89 -3.11 -35.34 35.25
C GLU A 89 -3.38 -33.91 34.79
N VAL A 90 -2.43 -33.31 34.08
CA VAL A 90 -2.66 -32.07 33.32
C VAL A 90 -3.08 -32.48 31.92
N SER A 91 -4.36 -32.29 31.67
CA SER A 91 -5.02 -32.45 30.38
C SER A 91 -4.19 -31.83 29.26
N THR A 92 -3.65 -32.68 28.38
CA THR A 92 -2.96 -32.31 27.15
C THR A 92 -3.96 -31.64 26.21
N ILE A 93 -4.20 -30.34 26.39
CA ILE A 93 -4.82 -29.51 25.36
C ILE A 93 -3.68 -29.10 24.43
N GLN A 94 -3.41 -29.99 23.47
CA GLN A 94 -2.52 -29.69 22.35
C GLN A 94 -3.09 -28.47 21.62
N PRO A 95 -2.38 -27.32 21.57
CA PRO A 95 -2.85 -26.20 20.77
C PRO A 95 -2.81 -26.65 19.31
N LYS A 96 -3.99 -26.75 18.71
CA LYS A 96 -4.16 -26.92 17.28
C LYS A 96 -3.30 -25.86 16.58
N PRO A 97 -2.47 -26.21 15.59
CA PRO A 97 -1.73 -25.23 14.80
C PRO A 97 -2.74 -24.22 14.24
N THR A 98 -2.68 -22.98 14.72
CA THR A 98 -3.36 -21.87 14.09
C THR A 98 -2.66 -21.69 12.75
N GLU A 99 -3.29 -22.17 11.69
CA GLU A 99 -2.91 -21.76 10.33
C GLU A 99 -2.79 -20.23 10.32
N PRO A 100 -1.70 -19.67 9.75
CA PRO A 100 -1.62 -18.23 9.58
C PRO A 100 -2.89 -17.81 8.84
N ALA A 101 -3.53 -16.74 9.32
CA ALA A 101 -4.71 -16.19 8.71
C ALA A 101 -4.35 -15.77 7.27
N SER A 102 -4.49 -16.71 6.33
CA SER A 102 -4.40 -16.45 4.91
C SER A 102 -5.49 -15.44 4.65
N SER A 103 -5.09 -14.18 4.46
CA SER A 103 -5.96 -13.11 4.02
C SER A 103 -6.57 -13.56 2.71
N ARG A 104 -7.77 -14.14 2.77
CA ARG A 104 -8.50 -14.52 1.57
C ARG A 104 -8.88 -13.23 0.87
N ASP A 105 -8.44 -13.09 -0.38
CA ASP A 105 -8.82 -11.95 -1.18
C ASP A 105 -10.35 -11.86 -1.26
N GLN A 106 -10.90 -10.67 -0.99
CA GLN A 106 -12.34 -10.44 -0.96
C GLN A 106 -12.76 -9.62 -2.18
N THR A 107 -13.96 -9.85 -2.68
CA THR A 107 -14.56 -8.95 -3.68
C THR A 107 -14.51 -7.52 -3.17
N PHE A 108 -14.09 -6.59 -4.03
CA PHE A 108 -13.94 -5.19 -3.66
C PHE A 108 -15.28 -4.59 -3.18
N GLN A 109 -15.24 -3.86 -2.06
CA GLN A 109 -16.40 -3.20 -1.47
C GLN A 109 -16.11 -1.72 -1.23
N SER A 110 -16.53 -0.85 -2.14
CA SER A 110 -16.30 0.61 -2.05
C SER A 110 -16.91 1.26 -0.79
N LYS A 111 -17.94 0.64 -0.18
CA LYS A 111 -18.57 1.14 1.06
C LYS A 111 -17.77 0.82 2.33
N THR A 112 -16.90 -0.17 2.27
CA THR A 112 -16.04 -0.59 3.38
C THR A 112 -14.67 -0.99 2.84
N PRO A 113 -13.95 -0.04 2.22
CA PRO A 113 -12.72 -0.34 1.51
C PRO A 113 -11.65 -0.84 2.48
N SER A 114 -10.83 -1.78 2.01
CA SER A 114 -9.64 -2.23 2.71
C SER A 114 -8.53 -2.53 1.72
N LEU A 115 -7.29 -2.30 2.13
CA LEU A 115 -6.09 -2.64 1.38
C LEU A 115 -5.13 -3.40 2.29
N ALA A 116 -4.53 -4.50 1.83
CA ALA A 116 -3.77 -5.45 2.66
C ALA A 116 -4.55 -5.97 3.89
N GLY A 117 -5.88 -6.00 3.78
CA GLY A 117 -6.81 -6.33 4.88
C GLY A 117 -7.00 -5.22 5.92
N ILE A 118 -6.47 -4.03 5.68
CA ILE A 118 -6.50 -2.88 6.61
C ILE A 118 -7.53 -1.86 6.14
N LYS A 119 -8.37 -1.40 7.07
CA LYS A 119 -9.41 -0.38 6.82
C LYS A 119 -8.98 0.96 7.37
N LEU A 120 -9.43 2.04 6.73
CA LEU A 120 -9.37 3.39 7.30
C LEU A 120 -10.10 3.43 8.66
N GLY A 121 -9.54 4.17 9.62
CA GLY A 121 -10.08 4.30 10.98
C GLY A 121 -9.79 3.13 11.92
N THR A 122 -9.06 2.10 11.47
CA THR A 122 -8.52 1.05 12.36
C THR A 122 -7.61 1.68 13.41
N VAL A 123 -7.66 1.22 14.66
CA VAL A 123 -6.75 1.72 15.71
C VAL A 123 -5.38 1.08 15.58
N GLU A 124 -4.33 1.85 15.89
CA GLU A 124 -2.94 1.40 15.93
C GLU A 124 -2.75 0.08 16.70
N LYS A 125 -3.36 -0.05 17.88
CA LYS A 125 -3.29 -1.28 18.69
C LYS A 125 -3.71 -2.54 17.89
N ASP A 126 -4.78 -2.44 17.12
CA ASP A 126 -5.28 -3.58 16.34
C ASP A 126 -4.36 -3.90 15.16
N ILE A 127 -3.59 -2.92 14.67
CA ILE A 127 -2.54 -3.17 13.68
C ILE A 127 -1.39 -3.94 14.31
N VAL A 128 -0.89 -3.47 15.46
CA VAL A 128 0.20 -4.16 16.19
C VAL A 128 -0.19 -5.60 16.53
N ASP A 129 -1.41 -5.80 17.02
CA ASP A 129 -1.92 -7.13 17.38
C ASP A 129 -1.97 -8.10 16.19
N ASN A 130 -2.22 -7.59 14.97
CA ASN A 130 -2.39 -8.40 13.77
C ASN A 130 -1.15 -8.50 12.88
N LYS A 131 -0.29 -7.48 12.88
CA LYS A 131 0.84 -7.32 11.94
C LYS A 131 2.20 -7.27 12.63
N GLY A 132 2.23 -7.05 13.94
CA GLY A 132 3.47 -6.83 14.70
C GLY A 132 3.92 -5.36 14.66
N LEU A 133 5.16 -5.14 15.06
CA LEU A 133 5.80 -3.82 15.02
C LEU A 133 6.33 -3.52 13.61
N PRO A 134 6.36 -2.24 13.20
CA PRO A 134 6.93 -1.85 11.91
C PRO A 134 8.46 -1.99 11.87
N ASN A 135 9.00 -2.05 10.66
CA ASN A 135 10.44 -2.05 10.38
C ASN A 135 11.04 -0.66 10.59
N ASP A 136 10.30 0.39 10.23
CA ASP A 136 10.68 1.79 10.43
C ASP A 136 9.45 2.68 10.68
N THR A 137 9.67 3.87 11.25
CA THR A 137 8.62 4.87 11.49
C THR A 137 9.13 6.28 11.27
N TYR A 138 8.34 7.12 10.60
CA TYR A 138 8.63 8.54 10.45
C TYR A 138 7.35 9.37 10.31
N SER A 139 7.41 10.66 10.63
CA SER A 139 6.27 11.56 10.53
C SER A 139 6.34 12.42 9.27
N LEU A 140 5.22 12.51 8.55
CA LEU A 140 5.02 13.42 7.44
C LEU A 140 4.07 14.56 7.86
N PRO A 141 4.36 15.82 7.51
CA PRO A 141 3.39 16.89 7.67
C PRO A 141 2.25 16.71 6.66
N GLY A 142 1.01 16.65 7.14
CA GLY A 142 -0.19 16.78 6.32
C GLY A 142 -0.72 18.21 6.33
N ASP A 143 -1.84 18.44 5.62
CA ASP A 143 -2.45 19.77 5.53
C ASP A 143 -3.06 20.21 6.88
N ASP A 144 -3.78 19.29 7.53
CA ASP A 144 -4.48 19.55 8.81
C ASP A 144 -3.80 18.88 10.02
N GLN A 145 -3.09 17.77 9.82
CA GLN A 145 -2.50 16.97 10.88
C GLN A 145 -1.25 16.23 10.41
N ASN A 146 -0.39 15.84 11.35
CA ASN A 146 0.74 14.98 11.01
C ASN A 146 0.26 13.55 10.75
N VAL A 147 0.96 12.86 9.86
CA VAL A 147 0.77 11.44 9.59
C VAL A 147 2.02 10.69 10.00
N ASN A 148 1.91 9.85 11.02
CA ASN A 148 2.99 8.94 11.40
C ASN A 148 2.94 7.70 10.50
N ILE A 149 3.90 7.57 9.60
CA ILE A 149 4.06 6.44 8.68
C ILE A 149 4.81 5.32 9.39
N TRP A 150 4.27 4.12 9.30
CA TRP A 150 4.86 2.87 9.72
C TRP A 150 5.16 2.04 8.49
N GLU A 151 6.43 1.69 8.29
CA GLU A 151 6.88 0.89 7.16
C GLU A 151 6.98 -0.59 7.52
N TYR A 152 6.52 -1.42 6.61
CA TYR A 152 6.67 -2.87 6.61
C TYR A 152 7.25 -3.31 5.27
N ASP A 153 7.62 -4.58 5.15
CA ASP A 153 8.13 -5.11 3.88
C ASP A 153 7.05 -5.07 2.79
N GLY A 154 7.20 -4.13 1.86
CA GLY A 154 6.35 -3.97 0.67
C GLY A 154 5.05 -3.20 0.87
N TYR A 155 4.80 -2.64 2.06
CA TYR A 155 3.65 -1.80 2.33
C TYR A 155 3.87 -0.85 3.51
N SER A 156 3.08 0.21 3.59
CA SER A 156 3.14 1.19 4.68
C SER A 156 1.74 1.55 5.18
N ILE A 157 1.67 2.00 6.44
CA ILE A 157 0.44 2.41 7.11
C ILE A 157 0.68 3.77 7.75
N GLY A 158 -0.15 4.76 7.45
CA GLY A 158 -0.11 6.07 8.10
C GLY A 158 -1.20 6.22 9.14
N PHE A 159 -0.83 6.72 10.31
CA PHE A 159 -1.71 7.04 11.43
C PHE A 159 -1.78 8.54 11.65
N ASN A 160 -2.97 9.05 11.95
CA ASN A 160 -3.11 10.42 12.42
C ASN A 160 -2.80 10.57 13.91
N ASP A 161 -2.87 11.80 14.43
CA ASP A 161 -2.65 12.14 15.84
C ASP A 161 -3.63 11.47 16.84
N LYS A 162 -4.69 10.82 16.33
CA LYS A 162 -5.65 10.02 17.12
C LYS A 162 -5.36 8.52 17.06
N ASN A 163 -4.20 8.14 16.53
CA ASN A 163 -3.74 6.75 16.34
C ASN A 163 -4.74 5.93 15.51
N LYS A 164 -5.30 6.56 14.47
CA LYS A 164 -6.22 5.94 13.51
C LYS A 164 -5.57 5.87 12.14
N VAL A 165 -5.73 4.73 11.47
CA VAL A 165 -5.26 4.55 10.09
C VAL A 165 -5.95 5.56 9.17
N VAL A 166 -5.15 6.38 8.49
CA VAL A 166 -5.58 7.34 7.46
C VAL A 166 -4.95 7.06 6.11
N TYR A 167 -3.92 6.22 6.06
CA TYR A 167 -3.18 5.87 4.85
C TYR A 167 -2.78 4.40 4.88
N VAL A 168 -2.89 3.73 3.74
CA VAL A 168 -2.30 2.42 3.49
C VAL A 168 -1.76 2.42 2.07
N GLU A 169 -0.52 1.98 1.87
CA GLU A 169 0.08 1.82 0.54
C GLU A 169 0.69 0.44 0.39
N ILE A 170 0.51 -0.17 -0.77
CA ILE A 170 1.25 -1.35 -1.22
C ILE A 170 2.16 -0.93 -2.37
N ASN A 171 3.44 -1.22 -2.25
CA ASN A 171 4.46 -0.86 -3.25
C ASN A 171 5.33 -2.07 -3.69
N SER A 172 4.92 -3.30 -3.33
CA SER A 172 5.58 -4.54 -3.72
C SER A 172 4.59 -5.59 -4.22
N SER A 173 5.05 -6.45 -5.13
CA SER A 173 4.32 -7.63 -5.61
C SER A 173 4.16 -8.74 -4.57
N ASP A 174 4.98 -8.72 -3.52
CA ASP A 174 4.99 -9.78 -2.49
C ASP A 174 3.84 -9.63 -1.48
N VAL A 175 3.15 -8.49 -1.50
CA VAL A 175 2.04 -8.18 -0.59
C VAL A 175 0.71 -8.37 -1.31
N SER A 176 -0.17 -9.20 -0.75
CA SER A 176 -1.55 -9.28 -1.25
C SER A 176 -2.28 -7.96 -1.01
N THR A 177 -3.02 -7.51 -2.03
CA THR A 177 -3.92 -6.35 -1.93
C THR A 177 -5.10 -6.61 -0.99
N GLY A 178 -5.44 -7.89 -0.74
CA GLY A 178 -6.66 -8.29 -0.06
C GLY A 178 -7.93 -8.10 -0.91
N ILE A 179 -7.78 -7.63 -2.14
CA ILE A 179 -8.86 -7.41 -3.11
C ILE A 179 -8.76 -8.49 -4.18
N GLN A 180 -9.87 -9.20 -4.39
CA GLN A 180 -9.92 -10.34 -5.29
C GLN A 180 -9.53 -9.92 -6.71
N HIS A 181 -8.54 -10.65 -7.26
CA HIS A 181 -7.99 -10.46 -8.61
C HIS A 181 -7.20 -9.17 -8.84
N LEU A 182 -7.19 -8.22 -7.90
CA LEU A 182 -6.39 -7.02 -8.01
C LEU A 182 -4.96 -7.29 -7.53
N ARG A 183 -3.97 -7.01 -8.40
CA ARG A 183 -2.55 -7.32 -8.13
C ARG A 183 -1.65 -6.15 -8.49
N TYR A 184 -0.55 -6.04 -7.76
CA TYR A 184 0.60 -5.24 -8.18
C TYR A 184 1.11 -5.71 -9.55
N GLY A 185 1.57 -4.80 -10.40
CA GLY A 185 2.15 -5.09 -11.70
C GLY A 185 1.15 -5.48 -12.80
N MET A 186 -0.14 -5.62 -12.49
CA MET A 186 -1.13 -5.90 -13.52
C MET A 186 -1.36 -4.68 -14.43
N LYS A 187 -1.96 -4.88 -15.60
CA LYS A 187 -2.29 -3.77 -16.50
C LYS A 187 -3.33 -2.84 -15.87
N GLY A 188 -3.12 -1.54 -15.98
CA GLY A 188 -4.04 -0.51 -15.48
C GLY A 188 -5.44 -0.66 -16.05
N SER A 189 -5.58 -1.01 -17.33
CA SER A 189 -6.88 -1.27 -17.97
C SER A 189 -7.65 -2.43 -17.31
N GLU A 190 -6.96 -3.52 -16.97
CA GLU A 190 -7.57 -4.66 -16.26
C GLU A 190 -7.97 -4.27 -14.83
N ALA A 191 -7.13 -3.50 -14.14
CA ALA A 191 -7.43 -3.00 -12.81
C ALA A 191 -8.65 -2.05 -12.82
N ALA A 192 -8.73 -1.17 -13.83
CA ALA A 192 -9.85 -0.26 -14.00
C ALA A 192 -11.17 -1.02 -14.24
N GLU A 193 -11.16 -2.04 -15.09
CA GLU A 193 -12.31 -2.92 -15.33
C GLU A 193 -12.76 -3.61 -14.03
N LEU A 194 -11.83 -4.21 -13.28
CA LEU A 194 -12.12 -4.86 -11.99
C LEU A 194 -12.74 -3.90 -10.97
N LEU A 195 -12.29 -2.65 -10.96
CA LEU A 195 -12.74 -1.63 -10.02
C LEU A 195 -13.97 -0.84 -10.51
N GLY A 196 -14.42 -1.08 -11.74
CA GLY A 196 -15.53 -0.34 -12.35
C GLY A 196 -15.19 1.13 -12.61
N ILE A 197 -13.92 1.45 -12.83
CA ILE A 197 -13.44 2.80 -13.15
C ILE A 197 -13.54 2.97 -14.67
N PRO A 198 -14.22 4.01 -15.18
CA PRO A 198 -14.19 4.31 -16.60
C PRO A 198 -12.76 4.69 -16.99
N THR A 199 -12.17 3.96 -17.94
CA THR A 199 -10.86 4.30 -18.51
C THR A 199 -11.04 5.44 -19.50
N GLU A 200 -10.61 6.64 -19.14
CA GLU A 200 -10.25 7.65 -20.14
C GLU A 200 -8.85 7.32 -20.66
N ASP A 201 -8.64 7.49 -21.97
CA ASP A 201 -7.33 7.23 -22.56
C ASP A 201 -6.29 8.19 -21.93
N GLN A 202 -5.14 7.64 -21.48
CA GLN A 202 -3.89 8.35 -21.11
C GLN A 202 -3.69 8.81 -19.65
N SER A 203 -4.44 8.33 -18.65
CA SER A 203 -4.10 8.64 -17.24
C SER A 203 -3.03 7.69 -16.67
N ASN A 204 -2.02 8.24 -15.99
CA ASN A 204 -1.05 7.45 -15.20
C ASN A 204 -1.53 7.15 -13.77
N VAL A 205 -2.77 7.52 -13.44
CA VAL A 205 -3.37 7.23 -12.14
C VAL A 205 -4.82 6.82 -12.34
N LEU A 206 -5.21 5.72 -11.72
CA LEU A 206 -6.62 5.36 -11.55
C LEU A 206 -7.07 5.81 -10.18
N ALA A 207 -8.19 6.51 -10.09
CA ALA A 207 -8.73 6.98 -8.83
C ALA A 207 -10.20 6.59 -8.70
N LEU A 208 -10.55 6.03 -7.56
CA LEU A 208 -11.92 5.67 -7.20
C LEU A 208 -12.26 6.26 -5.84
N GLU A 209 -13.31 7.08 -5.80
CA GLU A 209 -13.86 7.52 -4.52
C GLU A 209 -14.49 6.32 -3.81
N VAL A 210 -14.17 6.18 -2.53
CA VAL A 210 -14.67 5.13 -1.65
C VAL A 210 -15.19 5.75 -0.35
N SER A 211 -15.87 4.95 0.46
CA SER A 211 -16.31 5.40 1.78
C SER A 211 -15.11 5.82 2.63
N GLY A 212 -15.12 7.08 3.07
CA GLY A 212 -14.07 7.66 3.90
C GLY A 212 -12.85 8.19 3.15
N GLY A 213 -12.79 8.10 1.81
CA GLY A 213 -11.63 8.60 1.05
C GLY A 213 -11.50 8.09 -0.37
N TRP A 214 -10.28 7.69 -0.75
CA TRP A 214 -9.92 7.34 -2.11
C TRP A 214 -9.12 6.04 -2.15
N LEU A 215 -9.41 5.19 -3.13
CA LEU A 215 -8.49 4.16 -3.61
C LEU A 215 -7.80 4.69 -4.87
N LYS A 216 -6.48 4.78 -4.85
CA LYS A 216 -5.66 5.21 -5.99
C LYS A 216 -4.70 4.11 -6.41
N LEU A 217 -4.52 3.95 -7.71
CA LEU A 217 -3.50 3.08 -8.29
C LEU A 217 -2.60 3.94 -9.16
N ASP A 218 -1.32 3.98 -8.83
CA ASP A 218 -0.33 4.67 -9.64
C ASP A 218 0.16 3.71 -10.72
N LEU A 219 0.19 4.17 -11.97
CA LEU A 219 0.59 3.38 -13.13
C LEU A 219 1.95 3.83 -13.64
N ASP A 220 2.74 2.86 -14.08
CA ASP A 220 3.95 3.09 -14.84
C ASP A 220 3.60 3.79 -16.17
N PRO A 221 4.19 4.96 -16.49
CA PRO A 221 3.78 5.74 -17.65
C PRO A 221 4.02 5.01 -18.97
N ASP A 222 5.07 4.19 -19.05
CA ASP A 222 5.49 3.52 -20.27
C ASP A 222 4.74 2.21 -20.49
N THR A 223 4.62 1.39 -19.44
CA THR A 223 4.06 0.04 -19.52
C THR A 223 2.61 -0.04 -19.08
N GLN A 224 2.09 1.01 -18.45
CA GLN A 224 0.74 1.09 -17.88
C GLN A 224 0.47 -0.04 -16.89
N GLN A 225 1.49 -0.48 -16.16
CA GLN A 225 1.38 -1.48 -15.08
C GLN A 225 1.20 -0.79 -13.74
N VAL A 226 0.43 -1.41 -12.84
CA VAL A 226 0.23 -0.90 -11.48
C VAL A 226 1.53 -0.93 -10.69
N LEU A 227 2.02 0.23 -10.28
CA LEU A 227 3.25 0.42 -9.47
C LEU A 227 2.98 0.60 -8.00
N SER A 228 1.78 1.03 -7.62
CA SER A 228 1.36 1.10 -6.23
C SER A 228 -0.15 1.13 -6.10
N LEU A 229 -0.63 0.76 -4.92
CA LEU A 229 -2.04 0.89 -4.53
C LEU A 229 -2.10 1.66 -3.23
N LYS A 230 -2.98 2.65 -3.15
CA LYS A 230 -3.08 3.57 -2.01
C LYS A 230 -4.53 3.70 -1.57
N LEU A 231 -4.79 3.47 -0.28
CA LEU A 231 -6.06 3.77 0.37
C LEU A 231 -5.85 4.97 1.29
N LEU A 232 -6.44 6.11 0.94
CA LEU A 232 -6.25 7.38 1.65
C LEU A 232 -7.57 7.85 2.24
N SER A 233 -7.53 8.41 3.44
CA SER A 233 -8.68 9.11 4.04
C SER A 233 -8.89 10.48 3.38
N LYS A 234 -10.10 11.04 3.48
CA LYS A 234 -10.40 12.41 3.06
C LYS A 234 -9.70 13.47 3.90
N ASP A 235 -9.37 13.13 5.14
CA ASP A 235 -8.90 14.08 6.16
C ASP A 235 -7.37 13.97 6.38
N ILE A 236 -6.60 13.66 5.33
CA ILE A 236 -5.14 13.53 5.41
C ILE A 236 -4.42 14.81 4.99
#